data_AF-A0A161I238-F1
#
_entry.id   AF-A0A161I238-F1
#
_cell.length_a   1.000
_cell.length_b   1.000
_cell.length_c   1.000
_cell.angle_alpha   90.00
_cell.angle_beta   90.00
_cell.angle_gamma   90.00
#
_symmetry.space_group_name_H-M   'P 1'
#
loop_
_entity.id
_entity.type
_entity.pdbx_description
1 polymer ?
#
loop_
_entity_poly.entity_id
_entity_poly.type
_entity_poly.pdbx_seq_one_letter_code
_entity_poly.pdbx_strand_id
1 'polypeptide(L)'
;MPRLRTPRLAAALATVTAAALVPLSVAPASAAPATHASTTTAATPATARTATLPAASRSAVRWVKKDRARVVAKRDRDSRVIARPSDGVRLVVVDRANHQLKVRLPGGKVGWIRKAVVTTTPLANVGGTRYTDGKVTVTKRVNGASRSVARAALGTEVKRVARTTGRETNRVKVELPNGKTGWVSAKKLTRRDVWGQLANCESGGRPGISTGNGYYGMYQFTASTWRAVGGRSLPHRNSAAEQTKRAQILQDRAGWGQWPHCTRKLGLR
;
A
#
# COMPACT_ATOMS: atom_id res chain seq x y z
N MET A 1 13.36 1.29 -57.28
CA MET A 1 11.92 1.62 -57.16
C MET A 1 11.25 0.67 -56.16
N PRO A 2 11.11 1.00 -54.86
CA PRO A 2 10.22 0.29 -53.95
C PRO A 2 8.93 1.11 -53.70
N ARG A 3 7.78 0.45 -53.83
CA ARG A 3 6.44 1.04 -53.70
C ARG A 3 6.08 1.30 -52.23
N LEU A 4 5.72 2.55 -51.91
CA LEU A 4 5.14 2.99 -50.64
C LEU A 4 3.74 2.36 -50.44
N ARG A 5 3.52 1.69 -49.30
CA ARG A 5 2.18 1.32 -48.81
C ARG A 5 1.77 2.29 -47.71
N THR A 6 0.68 3.01 -47.93
CA THR A 6 0.00 3.85 -46.95
C THR A 6 -0.86 3.00 -46.00
N PRO A 7 -0.92 3.28 -44.69
CA PRO A 7 -1.93 2.70 -43.82
C PRO A 7 -3.18 3.59 -43.74
N ARG A 8 -4.33 2.97 -43.96
CA ARG A 8 -5.67 3.54 -43.77
C ARG A 8 -5.97 3.71 -42.27
N LEU A 9 -6.41 4.91 -41.89
CA LEU A 9 -7.11 5.20 -40.64
C LEU A 9 -8.61 4.99 -40.86
N ALA A 10 -9.28 4.27 -39.96
CA ALA A 10 -10.73 4.33 -39.82
C ALA A 10 -11.09 4.25 -38.32
N ALA A 11 -11.96 5.18 -37.93
CA ALA A 11 -12.32 5.52 -36.56
C ALA A 11 -13.18 4.46 -35.87
N ALA A 12 -12.95 4.27 -34.57
CA ALA A 12 -13.88 3.58 -33.68
C ALA A 12 -14.62 4.63 -32.83
N LEU A 13 -15.92 4.78 -33.09
CA LEU A 13 -16.86 5.55 -32.26
C LEU A 13 -17.21 4.71 -31.02
N ALA A 14 -16.97 5.26 -29.82
CA ALA A 14 -17.40 4.68 -28.57
C ALA A 14 -18.57 5.51 -28.01
N THR A 15 -19.76 4.89 -27.95
CA THR A 15 -20.95 5.44 -27.29
C THR A 15 -20.80 5.36 -25.77
N VAL A 16 -20.92 6.50 -25.09
CA VAL A 16 -20.94 6.61 -23.63
C VAL A 16 -22.36 6.43 -23.12
N THR A 17 -22.61 5.37 -22.34
CA THR A 17 -23.84 5.17 -21.56
C THR A 17 -23.83 6.04 -20.31
N ALA A 18 -24.84 6.89 -20.14
CA ALA A 18 -25.09 7.66 -18.93
C ALA A 18 -25.76 6.80 -17.85
N ALA A 19 -25.22 6.80 -16.64
CA ALA A 19 -25.84 6.20 -15.45
C ALA A 19 -26.54 7.30 -14.65
N ALA A 20 -27.86 7.17 -14.48
CA ALA A 20 -28.68 8.09 -13.70
C ALA A 20 -28.64 7.75 -12.19
N LEU A 21 -28.75 8.82 -11.41
CA LEU A 21 -28.61 8.92 -9.96
C LEU A 21 -29.79 8.28 -9.20
N VAL A 22 -29.50 7.62 -8.08
CA VAL A 22 -30.48 7.21 -7.06
C VAL A 22 -30.42 8.21 -5.90
N PRO A 23 -31.54 8.84 -5.48
CA PRO A 23 -31.56 9.68 -4.29
C PRO A 23 -31.64 8.86 -3.00
N LEU A 24 -30.85 9.27 -1.99
CA LEU A 24 -30.94 8.78 -0.62
C LEU A 24 -32.21 9.33 0.06
N SER A 25 -33.09 8.44 0.52
CA SER A 25 -34.13 8.77 1.51
C SER A 25 -33.53 8.88 2.90
N VAL A 26 -33.72 10.04 3.53
CA VAL A 26 -33.46 10.30 4.94
C VAL A 26 -34.77 10.11 5.70
N ALA A 27 -34.79 9.20 6.68
CA ALA A 27 -35.90 9.06 7.62
C ALA A 27 -35.61 9.86 8.91
N PRO A 28 -36.62 10.52 9.52
CA PRO A 28 -36.47 11.26 10.76
C PRO A 28 -36.55 10.34 11.99
N ALA A 29 -35.74 10.66 13.01
CA ALA A 29 -35.80 10.07 14.34
C ALA A 29 -36.91 10.71 15.17
N SER A 30 -37.88 9.91 15.62
CA SER A 30 -38.91 10.32 16.57
C SER A 30 -38.41 10.13 18.00
N ALA A 31 -38.46 11.19 18.78
CA ALA A 31 -38.27 11.19 20.23
C ALA A 31 -39.63 11.26 20.93
N ALA A 32 -39.84 10.45 21.96
CA ALA A 32 -40.80 10.70 23.05
C ALA A 32 -40.54 9.74 24.23
N PRO A 33 -40.94 10.11 25.46
CA PRO A 33 -40.31 9.69 26.72
C PRO A 33 -41.13 8.66 27.50
N ALA A 34 -40.52 8.07 28.54
CA ALA A 34 -41.27 7.39 29.60
C ALA A 34 -40.60 7.60 30.96
N THR A 35 -41.29 8.35 31.82
CA THR A 35 -41.14 8.34 33.28
C THR A 35 -41.98 7.22 33.88
N HIS A 36 -41.45 6.52 34.87
CA HIS A 36 -41.99 6.37 36.25
C HIS A 36 -41.41 5.13 36.95
N ALA A 37 -41.14 5.31 38.24
CA ALA A 37 -40.60 4.34 39.18
C ALA A 37 -41.70 3.44 39.77
N SER A 38 -41.34 2.24 40.25
CA SER A 38 -41.58 1.76 41.63
C SER A 38 -41.22 0.27 41.82
N THR A 39 -40.30 0.05 42.76
CA THR A 39 -40.28 -0.88 43.91
C THR A 39 -40.74 -2.36 43.85
N THR A 40 -39.87 -3.19 44.46
CA THR A 40 -40.08 -4.43 45.27
C THR A 40 -40.54 -5.73 44.58
N THR A 41 -39.72 -6.79 44.65
CA THR A 41 -39.86 -7.88 45.65
C THR A 41 -38.95 -9.06 45.29
N ALA A 42 -38.29 -9.59 46.31
CA ALA A 42 -37.43 -10.76 46.26
C ALA A 42 -38.20 -12.06 45.95
N ALA A 43 -37.64 -12.89 45.07
CA ALA A 43 -38.01 -14.30 44.95
C ALA A 43 -36.77 -15.11 44.57
N THR A 44 -36.37 -16.02 45.45
CA THR A 44 -35.37 -17.06 45.24
C THR A 44 -35.83 -18.01 44.12
N PRO A 45 -34.90 -18.48 43.26
CA PRO A 45 -34.99 -19.89 42.91
C PRO A 45 -33.64 -20.62 42.99
N ALA A 46 -33.74 -21.81 43.58
CA ALA A 46 -33.06 -23.07 43.27
C ALA A 46 -31.72 -23.02 42.52
N THR A 47 -30.72 -23.59 43.18
CA THR A 47 -29.41 -23.98 42.66
C THR A 47 -29.52 -24.88 41.42
N ALA A 48 -29.61 -24.27 40.25
CA ALA A 48 -29.24 -24.92 39.00
C ALA A 48 -27.70 -25.00 38.97
N ARG A 49 -27.13 -26.21 38.98
CA ARG A 49 -25.73 -26.42 38.60
C ARG A 49 -25.61 -25.95 37.16
N THR A 50 -25.14 -24.72 36.99
CA THR A 50 -24.64 -24.23 35.72
C THR A 50 -23.53 -25.19 35.31
N ALA A 51 -23.82 -26.07 34.36
CA ALA A 51 -22.80 -26.71 33.58
C ALA A 51 -22.01 -25.55 32.95
N THR A 52 -20.82 -25.29 33.49
CA THR A 52 -19.86 -24.35 32.93
C THR A 52 -19.62 -24.80 31.49
N LEU A 53 -20.29 -24.16 30.53
CA LEU A 53 -19.94 -24.22 29.13
C LEU A 53 -18.42 -23.99 29.07
N PRO A 54 -17.64 -24.88 28.44
CA PRO A 54 -16.20 -24.69 28.37
C PRO A 54 -15.98 -23.32 27.74
N ALA A 55 -15.23 -22.45 28.45
CA ALA A 55 -14.91 -21.11 28.00
C ALA A 55 -14.51 -21.18 26.53
N ALA A 56 -15.39 -20.69 25.64
CA ALA A 56 -15.16 -20.70 24.21
C ALA A 56 -13.78 -20.08 24.01
N SER A 57 -12.82 -20.92 23.60
CA SER A 57 -11.41 -20.55 23.58
C SER A 57 -11.29 -19.27 22.76
N ARG A 58 -11.05 -18.12 23.42
CA ARG A 58 -10.92 -16.83 22.73
C ARG A 58 -9.88 -17.05 21.64
N SER A 59 -10.32 -17.05 20.38
CA SER A 59 -9.47 -17.44 19.27
C SER A 59 -8.32 -16.44 19.18
N ALA A 60 -7.13 -16.85 19.60
CA ALA A 60 -6.01 -15.93 19.66
C ALA A 60 -5.60 -15.54 18.25
N VAL A 61 -5.30 -14.26 18.04
CA VAL A 61 -4.82 -13.79 16.75
C VAL A 61 -3.30 -13.94 16.70
N ARG A 62 -2.81 -14.30 15.51
CA ARG A 62 -1.38 -14.31 15.17
C ARG A 62 -1.17 -13.62 13.84
N TRP A 63 0.02 -13.10 13.62
CA TRP A 63 0.43 -12.52 12.35
C TRP A 63 1.59 -13.30 11.79
N VAL A 64 1.55 -13.58 10.49
CA VAL A 64 2.69 -14.18 9.78
C VAL A 64 3.87 -13.21 9.88
N LYS A 65 5.06 -13.69 10.23
CA LYS A 65 6.31 -12.88 10.25
C LYS A 65 7.35 -13.33 9.22
N LYS A 66 7.00 -14.32 8.38
CA LYS A 66 7.85 -14.89 7.32
C LYS A 66 7.06 -14.91 6.02
N ASP A 67 7.62 -14.32 4.97
CA ASP A 67 6.96 -14.29 3.68
C ASP A 67 6.84 -15.70 3.09
N ARG A 68 5.69 -15.96 2.44
CA ARG A 68 5.31 -17.28 1.90
C ARG A 68 5.45 -18.40 2.94
N ALA A 69 4.98 -18.15 4.16
CA ALA A 69 4.98 -19.16 5.22
C ALA A 69 4.19 -20.40 4.77
N ARG A 70 4.70 -21.60 5.03
CA ARG A 70 3.99 -22.84 4.66
C ARG A 70 2.85 -23.07 5.65
N VAL A 71 1.63 -23.12 5.13
CA VAL A 71 0.48 -23.70 5.83
C VAL A 71 0.17 -25.04 5.20
N VAL A 72 0.13 -26.09 6.01
CA VAL A 72 -0.09 -27.48 5.57
C VAL A 72 -1.45 -27.98 6.03
N ALA A 73 -2.05 -28.93 5.30
CA ALA A 73 -3.36 -29.48 5.63
C ALA A 73 -3.34 -30.26 6.97
N LYS A 74 -2.31 -31.08 7.18
CA LYS A 74 -2.17 -32.00 8.30
C LYS A 74 -0.86 -31.75 9.05
N ARG A 75 -0.78 -32.24 10.30
CA ARG A 75 0.35 -32.04 11.23
C ARG A 75 1.47 -33.09 10.99
N ASP A 76 1.85 -33.28 9.74
CA ASP A 76 2.88 -34.25 9.34
C ASP A 76 3.93 -33.58 8.42
N ARG A 77 5.08 -34.25 8.21
CA ARG A 77 6.21 -33.68 7.45
C ARG A 77 5.91 -33.59 5.95
N ASP A 78 5.15 -34.54 5.42
CA ASP A 78 4.89 -34.71 4.00
C ASP A 78 3.56 -34.08 3.55
N SER A 79 2.88 -33.39 4.47
CA SER A 79 1.56 -32.83 4.23
C SER A 79 1.62 -31.81 3.11
N ARG A 80 0.62 -31.92 2.23
CA ARG A 80 0.34 -30.94 1.18
C ARG A 80 0.25 -29.52 1.76
N VAL A 81 0.93 -28.59 1.10
CA VAL A 81 0.83 -27.15 1.37
C VAL A 81 -0.48 -26.63 0.77
N ILE A 82 -1.33 -26.05 1.60
CA ILE A 82 -2.64 -25.54 1.19
C ILE A 82 -2.65 -24.02 0.96
N ALA A 83 -1.68 -23.30 1.55
CA ALA A 83 -1.52 -21.87 1.40
C ALA A 83 -0.09 -21.42 1.67
N ARG A 84 0.28 -20.28 1.07
CA ARG A 84 1.53 -19.55 1.31
C ARG A 84 1.25 -18.09 1.66
N PRO A 85 0.65 -17.80 2.84
CA PRO A 85 0.38 -16.43 3.24
C PRO A 85 1.67 -15.60 3.29
N SER A 86 1.55 -14.34 2.86
CA SER A 86 2.61 -13.36 2.91
C SER A 86 2.86 -12.88 4.34
N ASP A 87 4.01 -12.25 4.56
CA ASP A 87 4.34 -11.59 5.82
C ASP A 87 3.25 -10.56 6.20
N GLY A 88 2.84 -10.57 7.46
CA GLY A 88 1.82 -9.69 8.03
C GLY A 88 0.37 -10.16 7.93
N VAL A 89 0.09 -11.27 7.26
CA VAL A 89 -1.27 -11.82 7.17
C VAL A 89 -1.78 -12.15 8.58
N ARG A 90 -2.98 -11.65 8.90
CA ARG A 90 -3.70 -11.96 10.14
C ARG A 90 -4.25 -13.38 10.07
N LEU A 91 -4.00 -14.15 11.12
CA LEU A 91 -4.41 -15.53 11.26
C LEU A 91 -5.20 -15.69 12.56
N VAL A 92 -6.30 -16.41 12.51
CA VAL A 92 -7.09 -16.77 13.70
C VAL A 92 -6.65 -18.14 14.16
N VAL A 93 -6.13 -18.27 15.38
CA VAL A 93 -5.72 -19.56 15.96
C VAL A 93 -6.98 -20.33 16.36
N VAL A 94 -7.13 -21.52 15.78
CA VAL A 94 -8.20 -22.48 16.03
C VAL A 94 -7.76 -23.53 17.06
N ASP A 95 -6.49 -23.93 17.02
CA ASP A 95 -5.92 -24.95 17.92
C ASP A 95 -4.40 -24.76 18.09
N ARG A 96 -3.83 -25.30 19.17
CA ARG A 96 -2.42 -25.14 19.55
C ARG A 96 -1.75 -26.50 19.79
N ALA A 97 -0.58 -26.68 19.19
CA ALA A 97 0.35 -27.77 19.50
C ALA A 97 1.69 -27.19 19.98
N ASN A 98 2.65 -28.02 20.41
CA ASN A 98 3.93 -27.54 20.94
C ASN A 98 4.67 -26.60 19.97
N HIS A 99 4.87 -26.99 18.71
CA HIS A 99 5.62 -26.20 17.72
C HIS A 99 4.77 -25.69 16.54
N GLN A 100 3.48 -25.99 16.53
CA GLN A 100 2.57 -25.59 15.46
C GLN A 100 1.26 -25.03 16.01
N LEU A 101 0.56 -24.26 15.18
CA LEU A 101 -0.77 -23.73 15.44
C LEU A 101 -1.67 -24.14 14.29
N LYS A 102 -2.88 -24.56 14.59
CA LYS A 102 -3.95 -24.65 13.59
C LYS A 102 -4.55 -23.27 13.45
N VAL A 103 -4.55 -22.73 12.23
CA VAL A 103 -4.96 -21.36 11.94
C VAL A 103 -5.99 -21.32 10.82
N ARG A 104 -6.92 -20.39 10.92
CA ARG A 104 -7.84 -19.98 9.84
C ARG A 104 -7.27 -18.75 9.14
N LEU A 105 -7.12 -18.84 7.82
CA LEU A 105 -6.68 -17.76 6.94
C LEU A 105 -7.87 -16.83 6.58
N PRO A 106 -7.60 -15.60 6.09
CA PRO A 106 -8.67 -14.69 5.63
C PRO A 106 -9.58 -15.28 4.55
N GLY A 107 -9.07 -16.18 3.70
CA GLY A 107 -9.85 -16.89 2.68
C GLY A 107 -10.58 -18.14 3.19
N GLY A 108 -10.87 -18.24 4.49
CA GLY A 108 -11.63 -19.34 5.11
C GLY A 108 -10.87 -20.66 5.32
N LYS A 109 -9.84 -20.94 4.51
CA LYS A 109 -8.99 -22.14 4.63
C LYS A 109 -8.41 -22.28 6.04
N VAL A 110 -8.37 -23.52 6.54
CA VAL A 110 -7.79 -23.87 7.85
C VAL A 110 -6.65 -24.85 7.66
N GLY A 111 -5.54 -24.65 8.36
CA GLY A 111 -4.41 -25.58 8.34
C GLY A 111 -3.37 -25.28 9.41
N TRP A 112 -2.27 -26.03 9.38
CA TRP A 112 -1.21 -25.95 10.39
C TRP A 112 -0.04 -25.08 9.93
N ILE A 113 0.44 -24.22 10.83
CA ILE A 113 1.58 -23.33 10.62
C ILE A 113 2.55 -23.44 11.82
N ARG A 114 3.86 -23.32 11.57
CA ARG A 114 4.86 -23.36 12.66
C ARG A 114 4.77 -22.09 13.53
N LYS A 115 4.87 -22.25 14.86
CA LYS A 115 4.92 -21.10 15.80
C LYS A 115 6.09 -20.15 15.49
N ALA A 116 7.21 -20.71 15.04
CA ALA A 116 8.42 -19.96 14.70
C ALA A 116 8.23 -18.95 13.55
N VAL A 117 7.18 -19.07 12.73
CA VAL A 117 6.93 -18.18 11.58
C VAL A 117 5.77 -17.22 11.81
N VAL A 118 5.25 -17.16 13.03
CA VAL A 118 4.19 -16.22 13.43
C VAL A 118 4.60 -15.40 14.65
N THR A 119 3.88 -14.31 14.91
CA THR A 119 4.04 -13.44 16.07
C THR A 119 2.68 -13.13 16.72
N THR A 120 2.71 -12.80 18.01
CA THR A 120 1.58 -12.27 18.80
C THR A 120 1.38 -10.78 18.58
N THR A 121 2.39 -10.07 18.08
CA THR A 121 2.34 -8.63 17.88
C THR A 121 1.56 -8.29 16.61
N PRO A 122 0.50 -7.47 16.70
CA PRO A 122 -0.22 -7.02 15.52
C PRO A 122 0.65 -6.24 14.54
N LEU A 123 0.33 -6.39 13.26
CA LEU A 123 0.58 -5.32 12.32
C LEU A 123 -0.65 -4.41 12.31
N ALA A 124 -0.49 -3.16 12.76
CA ALA A 124 -1.55 -2.16 12.68
C ALA A 124 -1.77 -1.77 11.22
N ASN A 125 -3.00 -1.84 10.74
CA ASN A 125 -3.36 -1.27 9.44
C ASN A 125 -3.24 0.25 9.53
N VAL A 126 -2.37 0.82 8.71
CA VAL A 126 -2.03 2.24 8.78
C VAL A 126 -2.17 2.84 7.40
N GLY A 127 -3.36 2.77 6.81
CA GLY A 127 -3.61 3.24 5.45
C GLY A 127 -3.05 4.65 5.13
N GLY A 128 -2.93 4.92 3.83
CA GLY A 128 -2.63 6.24 3.29
C GLY A 128 -1.27 6.37 2.62
N THR A 129 -1.18 7.36 1.73
CA THR A 129 -0.02 7.61 0.87
C THR A 129 1.11 8.32 1.62
N ARG A 130 2.35 7.95 1.25
CA ARG A 130 3.60 8.59 1.64
C ARG A 130 4.52 8.68 0.44
N TYR A 131 5.56 9.48 0.58
CA TYR A 131 6.64 9.61 -0.39
C TYR A 131 7.96 9.23 0.28
N THR A 132 8.88 8.68 -0.49
CA THR A 132 10.21 8.35 0.02
C THR A 132 11.03 9.62 0.22
N ASP A 133 11.68 9.73 1.39
CA ASP A 133 12.58 10.83 1.75
C ASP A 133 14.04 10.44 1.43
N GLY A 134 14.26 10.13 0.15
CA GLY A 134 15.53 9.67 -0.40
C GLY A 134 15.43 8.30 -1.06
N LYS A 135 16.58 7.76 -1.46
CA LYS A 135 16.67 6.39 -1.99
C LYS A 135 16.39 5.40 -0.87
N VAL A 136 15.45 4.50 -1.09
CA VAL A 136 15.09 3.47 -0.12
C VAL A 136 15.15 2.09 -0.73
N THR A 137 15.62 1.13 0.07
CA THR A 137 15.51 -0.30 -0.25
C THR A 137 14.34 -0.88 0.51
N VAL A 138 13.41 -1.47 -0.23
CA VAL A 138 12.26 -2.17 0.33
C VAL A 138 12.64 -3.62 0.55
N THR A 139 12.46 -4.14 1.76
CA THR A 139 12.88 -5.51 2.10
C THR A 139 11.74 -6.38 2.63
N LYS A 140 11.89 -7.70 2.50
CA LYS A 140 11.01 -8.71 3.11
C LYS A 140 11.83 -9.72 3.90
N ARG A 141 11.21 -10.37 4.89
CA ARG A 141 11.80 -11.54 5.57
C ARG A 141 11.49 -12.81 4.77
N VAL A 142 12.52 -13.41 4.18
CA VAL A 142 12.44 -14.69 3.47
C VAL A 142 13.36 -15.68 4.18
N ASN A 143 12.80 -16.80 4.66
CA ASN A 143 13.55 -17.81 5.41
C ASN A 143 14.33 -17.25 6.63
N GLY A 144 13.80 -16.21 7.29
CA GLY A 144 14.46 -15.57 8.43
C GLY A 144 15.44 -14.46 8.06
N ALA A 145 15.95 -14.45 6.82
CA ALA A 145 16.84 -13.41 6.31
C ALA A 145 16.06 -12.21 5.74
N SER A 146 16.61 -11.00 5.88
CA SER A 146 16.11 -9.81 5.17
C SER A 146 16.59 -9.84 3.72
N ARG A 147 15.66 -9.73 2.76
CA ARG A 147 15.94 -9.72 1.32
C ARG A 147 15.38 -8.44 0.70
N SER A 148 16.17 -7.79 -0.16
CA SER A 148 15.69 -6.69 -0.98
C SER A 148 14.69 -7.18 -2.01
N VAL A 149 13.56 -6.49 -2.17
CA VAL A 149 12.53 -6.81 -3.16
C VAL A 149 12.34 -5.71 -4.20
N ALA A 150 12.70 -4.48 -3.85
CA ALA A 150 12.68 -3.31 -4.73
C ALA A 150 13.59 -2.21 -4.18
N ARG A 151 14.02 -1.32 -5.08
CA ARG A 151 14.55 0.00 -4.73
C ARG A 151 13.56 1.05 -5.21
N ALA A 152 13.43 2.13 -4.47
CA ALA A 152 12.63 3.29 -4.84
C ALA A 152 13.48 4.55 -4.77
N ALA A 153 13.34 5.42 -5.77
CA ALA A 153 14.01 6.71 -5.83
C ALA A 153 13.41 7.68 -4.80
N LEU A 154 14.04 8.82 -4.59
CA LEU A 154 13.48 9.94 -3.82
C LEU A 154 12.11 10.36 -4.36
N GLY A 155 11.15 10.69 -3.49
CA GLY A 155 9.82 11.14 -3.85
C GLY A 155 8.93 10.07 -4.51
N THR A 156 9.30 8.79 -4.44
CA THR A 156 8.45 7.70 -4.93
C THR A 156 7.20 7.61 -4.05
N GLU A 157 6.03 7.67 -4.68
CA GLU A 157 4.76 7.43 -4.00
C GLU A 157 4.66 5.98 -3.52
N VAL A 158 4.28 5.79 -2.25
CA VAL A 158 4.06 4.48 -1.66
C VAL A 158 2.80 4.47 -0.79
N LYS A 159 2.02 3.38 -0.87
CA LYS A 159 0.85 3.18 -0.01
C LYS A 159 1.30 2.48 1.26
N ARG A 160 1.01 3.05 2.45
CA ARG A 160 1.23 2.35 3.72
C ARG A 160 0.15 1.30 3.89
N VAL A 161 0.56 0.05 4.08
CA VAL A 161 -0.37 -1.07 4.28
C VAL A 161 -0.39 -1.53 5.74
N ALA A 162 0.75 -1.49 6.44
CA ALA A 162 0.79 -1.90 7.84
C ALA A 162 2.00 -1.33 8.62
N ARG A 163 1.93 -1.29 9.96
CA ARG A 163 3.04 -0.94 10.86
C ARG A 163 3.20 -2.03 11.92
N THR A 164 4.42 -2.39 12.30
CA THR A 164 4.70 -3.28 13.43
C THR A 164 4.36 -2.58 14.75
N THR A 165 3.57 -3.23 15.63
CA THR A 165 3.32 -2.71 17.00
C THR A 165 4.29 -3.29 18.04
N GLY A 166 5.55 -3.59 17.68
CA GLY A 166 6.57 -4.19 18.56
C GLY A 166 7.97 -3.60 18.33
N ARG A 167 8.99 -4.05 19.09
CA ARG A 167 10.36 -3.47 19.21
C ARG A 167 11.02 -3.00 17.90
N GLU A 168 10.71 -3.56 16.73
CA GLU A 168 11.02 -2.97 15.42
C GLU A 168 10.00 -1.87 15.05
N THR A 169 9.81 -0.86 15.88
CA THR A 169 8.74 0.16 15.75
C THR A 169 8.97 1.13 14.59
N ASN A 170 10.22 1.20 14.10
CA ASN A 170 10.61 2.17 13.08
C ASN A 170 10.41 1.66 11.65
N ARG A 171 9.65 0.58 11.42
CA ARG A 171 9.38 0.06 10.07
C ARG A 171 7.90 0.12 9.71
N VAL A 172 7.65 0.45 8.45
CA VAL A 172 6.32 0.49 7.85
C VAL A 172 6.31 -0.42 6.65
N LYS A 173 5.30 -1.26 6.55
CA LYS A 173 5.03 -2.06 5.36
C LYS A 173 4.34 -1.15 4.34
N VAL A 174 4.92 -1.09 3.16
CA VAL A 174 4.48 -0.27 2.05
C VAL A 174 4.23 -1.11 0.81
N GLU A 175 3.40 -0.59 -0.07
CA GLU A 175 3.19 -1.06 -1.43
C GLU A 175 3.71 0.02 -2.40
N LEU A 176 4.56 -0.41 -3.32
CA LEU A 176 5.12 0.42 -4.38
C LEU A 176 4.16 0.50 -5.58
N PRO A 177 4.33 1.48 -6.49
CA PRO A 177 3.51 1.61 -7.70
C PRO A 177 3.56 0.38 -8.63
N ASN A 178 4.62 -0.42 -8.55
CA ASN A 178 4.76 -1.67 -9.30
C ASN A 178 4.08 -2.88 -8.63
N GLY A 179 3.23 -2.65 -7.62
CA GLY A 179 2.49 -3.67 -6.86
C GLY A 179 3.35 -4.48 -5.89
N LYS A 180 4.67 -4.27 -5.85
CA LYS A 180 5.52 -4.95 -4.87
C LYS A 180 5.27 -4.38 -3.49
N THR A 181 5.15 -5.26 -2.50
CA THR A 181 5.04 -4.89 -1.09
C THR A 181 6.33 -5.16 -0.34
N GLY A 182 6.56 -4.50 0.79
CA GLY A 182 7.65 -4.84 1.71
C GLY A 182 7.85 -3.76 2.76
N TRP A 183 8.93 -3.85 3.51
CA TRP A 183 9.20 -3.00 4.67
C TRP A 183 10.25 -1.94 4.38
N VAL A 184 9.99 -0.72 4.82
CA VAL A 184 10.91 0.42 4.78
C VAL A 184 10.98 1.09 6.16
N SER A 185 12.04 1.86 6.40
CA SER A 185 12.16 2.68 7.60
C SER A 185 11.13 3.81 7.59
N ALA A 186 10.41 4.01 8.70
CA ALA A 186 9.42 5.09 8.83
C ALA A 186 10.07 6.47 8.69
N LYS A 187 11.30 6.63 9.18
CA LYS A 187 12.11 7.86 9.03
C LYS A 187 12.44 8.21 7.58
N LYS A 188 12.36 7.26 6.65
CA LYS A 188 12.60 7.47 5.22
C LYS A 188 11.30 7.71 4.44
N LEU A 189 10.19 7.96 5.14
CA LEU A 189 8.91 8.27 4.54
C LEU A 189 8.45 9.64 5.02
N THR A 190 8.01 10.46 4.08
CA THR A 190 7.48 11.79 4.31
C THR A 190 6.06 11.91 3.74
N ARG A 191 5.32 12.92 4.20
CA ARG A 191 4.06 13.33 3.57
C ARG A 191 4.29 14.27 2.38
N ARG A 192 5.50 14.82 2.26
CA ARG A 192 5.84 15.79 1.22
C ARG A 192 6.06 15.08 -0.12
N ASP A 193 5.21 15.38 -1.09
CA ASP A 193 5.46 15.05 -2.49
C ASP A 193 6.47 16.06 -3.05
N VAL A 194 7.75 15.70 -3.03
CA VAL A 194 8.82 16.57 -3.54
C VAL A 194 8.67 16.80 -5.05
N TRP A 195 8.30 15.77 -5.80
CA TRP A 195 8.20 15.85 -7.26
C TRP A 195 6.96 16.60 -7.71
N GLY A 196 5.83 16.43 -7.04
CA GLY A 196 4.63 17.22 -7.27
C GLY A 196 4.84 18.70 -6.91
N GLN A 197 5.51 18.98 -5.78
CA GLN A 197 5.85 20.36 -5.39
C GLN A 197 6.77 21.03 -6.42
N LEU A 198 7.78 20.30 -6.91
CA LEU A 198 8.67 20.81 -7.95
C LEU A 198 7.91 21.06 -9.25
N ALA A 199 7.13 20.10 -9.73
CA ALA A 199 6.33 20.25 -10.95
C ALA A 199 5.36 21.44 -10.85
N ASN A 200 4.75 21.64 -9.69
CA ASN A 200 3.87 22.77 -9.43
C ASN A 200 4.62 24.10 -9.49
N CYS A 201 5.82 24.17 -8.92
CA CYS A 201 6.63 25.38 -9.00
C CYS A 201 7.10 25.69 -10.42
N GLU A 202 7.45 24.65 -11.20
CA GLU A 202 7.99 24.81 -12.56
C GLU A 202 6.94 25.18 -13.61
N SER A 203 5.72 24.62 -13.50
CA SER A 203 4.72 24.72 -14.57
C SER A 203 3.27 24.80 -14.10
N GLY A 204 3.05 24.87 -12.78
CA GLY A 204 1.73 24.58 -12.19
C GLY A 204 1.35 23.10 -12.30
N GLY A 205 2.34 22.20 -12.51
CA GLY A 205 2.12 20.75 -12.59
C GLY A 205 1.55 20.28 -13.93
N ARG A 206 1.68 21.06 -15.00
CA ARG A 206 1.03 20.82 -16.30
C ARG A 206 1.91 19.95 -17.21
N PRO A 207 1.57 18.66 -17.45
CA PRO A 207 2.45 17.75 -18.22
C PRO A 207 2.57 18.13 -19.69
N GLY A 208 1.52 18.72 -20.27
CA GLY A 208 1.46 19.07 -21.69
C GLY A 208 1.92 20.49 -22.03
N ILE A 209 2.51 21.23 -21.08
CA ILE A 209 2.88 22.63 -21.31
C ILE A 209 4.00 22.77 -22.35
N SER A 210 3.81 23.68 -23.29
CA SER A 210 4.77 24.06 -24.32
C SER A 210 4.45 25.47 -24.80
N THR A 211 4.97 26.47 -24.10
CA THR A 211 4.65 27.90 -24.36
C THR A 211 5.51 28.54 -25.45
N GLY A 212 6.44 27.79 -26.04
CA GLY A 212 7.40 28.30 -27.03
C GLY A 212 8.66 28.92 -26.42
N ASN A 213 8.83 28.88 -25.09
CA ASN A 213 10.00 29.41 -24.39
C ASN A 213 11.24 28.49 -24.40
N GLY A 214 11.25 27.43 -25.21
CA GLY A 214 12.34 26.45 -25.29
C GLY A 214 12.32 25.36 -24.19
N TYR A 215 11.39 25.43 -23.24
CA TYR A 215 11.19 24.46 -22.17
C TYR A 215 9.86 23.73 -22.33
N TYR A 216 9.81 22.49 -21.87
CA TYR A 216 8.67 21.60 -22.12
C TYR A 216 8.29 20.78 -20.89
N GLY A 217 6.98 20.56 -20.76
CA GLY A 217 6.41 19.65 -19.77
C GLY A 217 6.53 20.14 -18.34
N MET A 218 6.08 19.31 -17.39
CA MET A 218 5.79 19.78 -16.05
C MET A 218 7.03 20.14 -15.22
N TYR A 219 8.21 19.71 -15.64
CA TYR A 219 9.50 20.04 -15.01
C TYR A 219 10.33 21.01 -15.85
N GLN A 220 9.74 21.63 -16.88
CA GLN A 220 10.42 22.60 -17.74
C GLN A 220 11.77 22.08 -18.26
N PHE A 221 11.76 20.92 -18.91
CA PHE A 221 12.97 20.35 -19.52
C PHE A 221 13.32 21.08 -20.82
N THR A 222 14.62 21.24 -21.10
CA THR A 222 15.08 21.51 -22.48
C THR A 222 15.07 20.21 -23.30
N ALA A 223 14.97 20.33 -24.63
CA ALA A 223 14.99 19.18 -25.52
C ALA A 223 16.35 18.42 -25.51
N SER A 224 17.46 19.11 -25.25
CA SER A 224 18.79 18.49 -25.11
C SER A 224 18.88 17.68 -23.82
N THR A 225 18.51 18.26 -22.68
CA THR A 225 18.56 17.58 -21.38
C THR A 225 17.61 16.38 -21.34
N TRP A 226 16.40 16.52 -21.91
CA TRP A 226 15.45 15.40 -22.03
C TRP A 226 16.05 14.20 -22.77
N ARG A 227 16.71 14.45 -23.90
CA ARG A 227 17.38 13.40 -24.68
C ARG A 227 18.58 12.81 -23.92
N ALA A 228 19.36 13.63 -23.21
CA ALA A 228 20.50 13.17 -22.42
C ALA A 228 20.12 12.17 -21.31
N VAL A 229 18.90 12.27 -20.77
CA VAL A 229 18.35 11.30 -19.79
C VAL A 229 17.52 10.18 -20.43
N GLY A 230 17.62 10.02 -21.75
CA GLY A 230 17.01 8.93 -22.52
C GLY A 230 15.53 9.13 -22.84
N GLY A 231 15.04 10.37 -22.76
CA GLY A 231 13.70 10.73 -23.20
C GLY A 231 13.56 10.68 -24.73
N ARG A 232 12.41 10.19 -25.21
CA ARG A 232 12.05 10.18 -26.64
C ARG A 232 11.08 11.32 -26.94
N SER A 233 11.10 11.84 -28.17
CA SER A 233 10.31 13.03 -28.58
C SER A 233 10.51 14.22 -27.63
N LEU A 234 9.50 15.07 -27.43
CA LEU A 234 9.56 16.20 -26.50
C LEU A 234 8.85 15.88 -25.17
N PRO A 235 9.31 16.45 -24.03
CA PRO A 235 8.73 16.17 -22.71
C PRO A 235 7.21 16.29 -22.66
N HIS A 236 6.64 17.37 -23.24
CA HIS A 236 5.20 17.64 -23.23
C HIS A 236 4.34 16.61 -23.99
N ARG A 237 4.96 15.77 -24.82
CA ARG A 237 4.29 14.67 -25.55
C ARG A 237 4.32 13.34 -24.80
N ASN A 238 4.97 13.30 -23.63
CA ASN A 238 5.10 12.10 -22.80
C ASN A 238 4.24 12.22 -21.54
N SER A 239 3.88 11.08 -20.96
CA SER A 239 3.08 11.03 -19.73
C SER A 239 3.79 11.69 -18.56
N ALA A 240 3.02 12.21 -17.59
CA ALA A 240 3.56 12.76 -16.35
C ALA A 240 4.51 11.78 -15.65
N ALA A 241 4.15 10.49 -15.58
CA ALA A 241 4.98 9.45 -14.99
C ALA A 241 6.35 9.29 -15.70
N GLU A 242 6.37 9.37 -17.02
CA GLU A 242 7.62 9.32 -17.79
C GLU A 242 8.46 10.59 -17.55
N GLN A 243 7.82 11.76 -17.50
CA GLN A 243 8.49 13.01 -17.18
C GLN A 243 9.12 12.98 -15.78
N THR A 244 8.40 12.48 -14.77
CA THR A 244 8.93 12.31 -13.39
C THR A 244 10.08 11.32 -13.36
N LYS A 245 9.97 10.21 -14.09
CA LYS A 245 11.06 9.22 -14.18
C LYS A 245 12.33 9.85 -14.76
N ARG A 246 12.21 10.67 -15.81
CA ARG A 246 13.37 11.37 -16.40
C ARG A 246 13.92 12.44 -15.47
N ALA A 247 13.06 13.15 -14.74
CA ALA A 247 13.48 14.10 -13.71
C ALA A 247 14.26 13.42 -12.58
N GLN A 248 13.82 12.23 -12.14
CA GLN A 248 14.55 11.42 -11.17
C GLN A 248 15.92 10.98 -11.68
N ILE A 249 16.02 10.56 -12.95
CA ILE A 249 17.32 10.22 -13.56
C ILE A 249 18.23 11.45 -13.64
N LEU A 250 17.69 12.61 -14.02
CA LEU A 250 18.46 13.85 -14.08
C LEU A 250 18.96 14.26 -12.70
N GLN A 251 18.09 14.23 -11.68
CA GLN A 251 18.44 14.54 -10.31
C GLN A 251 19.48 13.58 -9.74
N ASP A 252 19.40 12.29 -10.09
CA ASP A 252 20.40 11.31 -9.70
C ASP A 252 21.78 11.58 -10.32
N ARG A 253 21.83 12.18 -11.52
CA ARG A 253 23.08 12.47 -12.25
C ARG A 253 23.69 13.83 -11.93
N ALA A 254 22.84 14.86 -11.83
CA ALA A 254 23.24 16.27 -11.77
C ALA A 254 22.79 16.98 -10.49
N GLY A 255 22.13 16.27 -9.57
CA GLY A 255 21.55 16.85 -8.37
C GLY A 255 20.36 17.78 -8.67
N TRP A 256 20.01 18.61 -7.68
CA TRP A 256 18.89 19.55 -7.77
C TRP A 256 19.21 20.83 -8.55
N GLY A 257 20.46 21.04 -8.97
CA GLY A 257 20.91 22.26 -9.65
C GLY A 257 20.25 22.54 -11.00
N GLN A 258 19.51 21.57 -11.56
CA GLN A 258 18.77 21.72 -12.81
C GLN A 258 17.47 22.52 -12.67
N TRP A 259 17.04 22.78 -11.43
CA TRP A 259 15.82 23.54 -11.11
C TRP A 259 16.09 24.62 -10.04
N PRO A 260 17.08 25.51 -10.23
CA PRO A 260 17.70 26.29 -9.15
C PRO A 260 16.73 27.22 -8.42
N HIS A 261 15.78 27.82 -9.13
CA HIS A 261 14.80 28.73 -8.53
C HIS A 261 13.82 27.97 -7.62
N CYS A 262 13.23 26.89 -8.14
CA CYS A 262 12.22 26.12 -7.43
C CYS A 262 12.81 25.26 -6.32
N THR A 263 13.99 24.68 -6.51
CA THR A 263 14.64 23.87 -5.46
C THR A 263 15.03 24.73 -4.27
N ARG A 264 15.51 25.95 -4.49
CA ARG A 264 15.73 26.94 -3.42
C ARG A 264 14.46 27.26 -2.64
N LYS A 265 13.34 27.52 -3.35
CA LYS A 265 12.03 27.79 -2.73
C LYS A 265 11.51 26.61 -1.91
N LEU A 266 11.79 25.39 -2.36
CA LEU A 266 11.35 24.15 -1.72
C LEU A 266 12.31 23.62 -0.65
N GLY A 267 13.51 24.21 -0.54
CA GLY A 267 14.56 23.76 0.38
C GLY A 267 15.25 22.46 -0.05
N LEU A 268 15.26 22.16 -1.35
CA LEU A 268 15.92 20.99 -1.93
C LEU A 268 17.37 21.35 -2.23
N ARG A 269 18.32 20.57 -1.71
CA ARG A 269 19.77 20.75 -1.86
C ARG A 269 20.41 19.42 -2.23
#